data_AF-A0AAU1HQC7-F1
#
_entry.id   AF-A0AAU1HQC7-F1
#
_cell.length_a   1.000
_cell.length_b   1.000
_cell.length_c   1.000
_cell.angle_alpha   90.00
_cell.angle_beta   90.00
_cell.angle_gamma   90.00
#
_symmetry.space_group_name_H-M   'P 1'
#
loop_
_entity.id
_entity.type
_entity.pdbx_description
1 polymer ?
#
loop_
_entity_poly.entity_id
_entity_poly.type
_entity_poly.pdbx_seq_one_letter_code
_entity_poly.pdbx_strand_id
1 'polypeptide(L)'
;MTRIRFKGAGLTAAAVAMAVVLTACGGDGGTDKPESKPREAATSSGKSPSSAPAEEDETQVLATITGKDGVEVVVNTVKRETGGFVTVKGQVKNGSKQIWTAPGWQGTEQEVVGNGASMAGASLVDQTGKKRYLVLRDTDGRCLCTKFEGLTPGAGTPFFAQFPSPPQSTTEVDFQIPTMPTATIKISG
;
A
#
# COMPACT_ATOMS: atom_id res chain seq x y z
N MET A 1 19.37 -66.14 13.31
CA MET A 1 19.24 -65.87 11.85
C MET A 1 18.21 -64.75 11.73
N THR A 2 18.44 -63.54 11.23
CA THR A 2 19.42 -63.03 10.27
C THR A 2 19.53 -61.52 10.47
N ARG A 3 20.76 -60.98 10.53
CA ARG A 3 21.06 -59.55 10.39
C ARG A 3 21.08 -59.22 8.89
N ILE A 4 20.49 -58.10 8.47
CA ILE A 4 20.84 -57.48 7.19
C ILE A 4 21.14 -56.00 7.42
N ARG A 5 22.40 -55.64 7.16
CA ARG A 5 22.91 -54.28 6.95
C ARG A 5 23.20 -54.12 5.46
N PHE A 6 22.84 -52.99 4.86
CA PHE A 6 23.48 -52.40 3.67
C PHE A 6 23.33 -50.86 3.82
N LYS A 7 24.40 -50.08 4.06
CA LYS A 7 25.33 -49.45 3.08
C LYS A 7 24.52 -48.73 1.98
N GLY A 8 24.52 -47.41 1.79
CA GLY A 8 25.57 -46.39 1.91
C GLY A 8 25.86 -45.83 0.51
N ALA A 9 25.46 -44.58 0.25
CA ALA A 9 25.90 -43.71 -0.87
C ALA A 9 25.49 -42.27 -0.47
N GLY A 10 26.28 -41.21 -0.54
CA GLY A 10 27.53 -40.96 -1.28
C GLY A 10 27.40 -39.61 -1.99
N LEU A 11 27.80 -38.52 -1.30
CA LEU A 11 28.33 -37.22 -1.73
C LEU A 11 27.98 -36.63 -3.12
N THR A 12 27.58 -35.35 -3.17
CA THR A 12 28.39 -34.27 -3.79
C THR A 12 27.83 -32.88 -3.45
N ALA A 13 28.68 -32.03 -2.86
CA ALA A 13 28.48 -30.61 -2.67
C ALA A 13 28.89 -29.83 -3.93
N ALA A 14 28.23 -28.72 -4.22
CA ALA A 14 28.76 -27.68 -5.09
C ALA A 14 28.33 -26.32 -4.51
N ALA A 15 29.25 -25.69 -3.77
CA ALA A 15 29.13 -24.31 -3.35
C ALA A 15 29.67 -23.43 -4.48
N VAL A 16 28.84 -22.52 -4.99
CA VAL A 16 29.29 -21.45 -5.91
C VAL A 16 29.20 -20.14 -5.14
N ALA A 17 30.35 -19.66 -4.67
CA ALA A 17 30.51 -18.33 -4.12
C ALA A 17 30.76 -17.35 -5.28
N MET A 18 29.89 -16.36 -5.46
CA MET A 18 30.20 -15.16 -6.24
C MET A 18 30.21 -13.96 -5.31
N ALA A 19 31.42 -13.43 -5.09
CA ALA A 19 31.67 -12.12 -4.51
C ALA A 19 31.87 -11.12 -5.65
N VAL A 20 31.17 -9.98 -5.64
CA VAL A 20 31.52 -8.81 -6.46
C VAL A 20 31.28 -7.52 -5.65
N VAL A 21 32.15 -6.57 -5.94
CA VAL A 21 32.71 -5.46 -5.15
C VAL A 21 31.82 -4.21 -5.16
N LEU A 22 31.78 -3.48 -4.04
CA LEU A 22 31.23 -2.12 -3.94
C LEU A 22 32.19 -1.11 -4.61
N THR A 23 31.68 -0.27 -5.50
CA THR A 23 32.38 0.94 -5.93
C THR A 23 31.75 2.15 -5.26
N ALA A 24 32.56 2.81 -4.42
CA ALA A 24 32.28 4.10 -3.82
C ALA A 24 32.91 5.20 -4.71
N CYS A 25 32.13 6.25 -4.99
CA CYS A 25 32.59 7.51 -5.56
C CYS A 25 31.61 8.56 -5.01
N GLY A 26 31.96 9.54 -4.16
CA GLY A 26 33.23 10.22 -4.00
C GLY A 26 33.17 11.53 -4.78
N GLY A 27 32.62 12.59 -4.17
CA GLY A 27 32.47 13.90 -4.81
C GLY A 27 32.17 15.00 -3.80
N ASP A 28 33.19 15.31 -2.99
CA ASP A 28 33.31 16.52 -2.18
C ASP A 28 33.91 17.64 -3.06
N GLY A 29 33.49 18.89 -2.86
CA GLY A 29 34.20 20.02 -3.44
C GLY A 29 33.42 21.34 -3.48
N GLY A 30 33.77 22.25 -2.57
CA GLY A 30 33.90 23.67 -2.91
C GLY A 30 33.06 24.66 -2.10
N THR A 31 33.63 25.13 -1.00
CA THR A 31 33.21 26.29 -0.19
C THR A 31 33.68 27.63 -0.75
N ASP A 32 33.16 28.70 -0.13
CA ASP A 32 33.64 30.10 -0.06
C ASP A 32 33.03 31.10 -1.06
N LYS A 33 32.46 32.24 -0.68
CA LYS A 33 32.28 32.94 0.62
C LYS A 33 31.21 34.05 0.39
N PRO A 34 30.64 34.65 1.46
CA PRO A 34 29.50 35.56 1.37
C PRO A 34 29.94 37.01 1.18
N GLU A 35 29.15 37.78 0.43
CA GLU A 35 29.23 39.23 0.44
C GLU A 35 27.88 39.80 0.87
N SER A 36 27.89 40.50 2.00
CA SER A 36 26.75 41.19 2.58
C SER A 36 27.05 42.68 2.59
N LYS A 37 26.15 43.51 2.04
CA LYS A 37 25.81 44.83 2.60
C LYS A 37 24.53 45.40 1.94
N PRO A 38 23.84 46.38 2.56
CA PRO A 38 22.45 46.22 2.93
C PRO A 38 21.53 47.36 2.39
N ARG A 39 20.22 47.12 2.28
CA ARG A 39 19.19 48.04 2.81
C ARG A 39 17.76 47.57 2.59
N GLU A 40 17.04 47.57 3.71
CA GLU A 40 15.67 48.01 3.97
C GLU A 40 14.51 47.72 3.01
N ALA A 41 13.48 47.16 3.65
CA ALA A 41 12.19 46.71 3.16
C ALA A 41 11.27 47.82 2.63
N ALA A 42 10.41 47.44 1.67
CA ALA A 42 8.99 47.76 1.70
C ALA A 42 8.19 46.71 0.91
N THR A 43 7.45 45.89 1.67
CA THR A 43 6.14 45.31 1.36
C THR A 43 5.74 45.08 -0.12
N SER A 44 5.69 43.82 -0.49
CA SER A 44 4.52 43.26 -1.20
C SER A 44 4.31 41.84 -0.72
N SER A 45 3.29 41.65 0.12
CA SER A 45 2.79 40.34 0.56
C SER A 45 2.27 39.55 -0.64
N GLY A 46 3.18 38.97 -1.42
CA GLY A 46 2.89 37.94 -2.40
C GLY A 46 2.73 36.62 -1.68
N LYS A 47 1.53 36.37 -1.14
CA LYS A 47 1.15 35.07 -0.63
C LYS A 47 1.04 34.13 -1.83
N SER A 48 2.14 33.48 -2.21
CA SER A 48 2.08 32.28 -3.05
C SER A 48 1.16 31.29 -2.34
N PRO A 49 0.03 30.86 -2.95
CA PRO A 49 -0.61 29.65 -2.48
C PRO A 49 0.33 28.52 -2.89
N SER A 50 1.01 27.95 -1.90
CA SER A 50 1.48 26.57 -1.98
C SER A 50 0.24 25.74 -2.29
N SER A 51 0.09 25.29 -3.53
CA SER A 51 -0.97 24.36 -3.93
C SER A 51 -0.72 23.06 -3.18
N ALA A 52 -1.34 22.92 -2.00
CA ALA A 52 -1.65 21.62 -1.45
C ALA A 52 -2.44 20.86 -2.53
N PRO A 53 -2.20 19.55 -2.74
CA PRO A 53 -3.05 18.76 -3.64
C PRO A 53 -4.50 18.90 -3.16
N ALA A 54 -5.39 19.27 -4.07
CA ALA A 54 -6.79 19.50 -3.76
C ALA A 54 -7.43 18.24 -3.15
N GLU A 55 -8.04 18.38 -1.96
CA GLU A 55 -8.85 17.36 -1.27
C GLU A 55 -10.22 17.13 -1.94
N GLU A 56 -10.37 17.49 -3.21
CA GLU A 56 -11.66 17.53 -3.92
C GLU A 56 -12.29 16.14 -4.10
N ASP A 57 -11.48 15.09 -4.05
CA ASP A 57 -11.86 13.70 -4.32
C ASP A 57 -12.45 12.94 -3.10
N GLU A 58 -12.39 13.49 -1.87
CA GLU A 58 -12.84 12.77 -0.67
C GLU A 58 -14.36 12.80 -0.46
N THR A 59 -15.09 13.61 -1.23
CA THR A 59 -16.55 13.76 -1.09
C THR A 59 -17.36 12.79 -1.97
N GLN A 60 -16.74 12.21 -3.00
CA GLN A 60 -17.40 11.24 -3.89
C GLN A 60 -17.58 9.90 -3.16
N VAL A 61 -18.72 9.24 -3.33
CA VAL A 61 -18.95 7.87 -2.82
C VAL A 61 -19.09 6.92 -4.01
N LEU A 62 -18.08 6.08 -4.23
CA LEU A 62 -18.10 5.04 -5.27
C LEU A 62 -18.75 3.75 -4.77
N ALA A 63 -18.51 3.40 -3.50
CA ALA A 63 -19.12 2.26 -2.84
C ALA A 63 -19.08 2.42 -1.32
N THR A 64 -20.05 1.82 -0.64
CA THR A 64 -20.05 1.67 0.83
C THR A 64 -20.12 0.19 1.17
N ILE A 65 -19.21 -0.27 2.03
CA ILE A 65 -19.08 -1.66 2.46
C ILE A 65 -19.28 -1.71 3.97
N THR A 66 -20.39 -2.32 4.39
CA THR A 66 -20.69 -2.49 5.82
C THR A 66 -20.27 -3.88 6.28
N GLY A 67 -19.32 -3.92 7.21
CA GLY A 67 -18.82 -5.12 7.85
C GLY A 67 -19.57 -5.47 9.13
N LYS A 68 -19.00 -6.42 9.88
CA LYS A 68 -19.48 -6.78 11.21
C LYS A 68 -19.30 -5.61 12.19
N ASP A 69 -20.11 -5.62 13.25
CA ASP A 69 -20.04 -4.67 14.36
C ASP A 69 -20.10 -3.19 13.95
N GLY A 70 -20.69 -2.89 12.78
CA GLY A 70 -20.88 -1.54 12.27
C GLY A 70 -19.62 -0.91 11.66
N VAL A 71 -18.55 -1.68 11.44
CA VAL A 71 -17.38 -1.17 10.70
C VAL A 71 -17.80 -0.86 9.27
N GLU A 72 -17.54 0.36 8.82
CA GLU A 72 -17.93 0.84 7.49
C GLU A 72 -16.70 1.28 6.70
N VAL A 73 -16.64 0.89 5.43
CA VAL A 73 -15.64 1.36 4.48
C VAL A 73 -16.36 2.11 3.37
N VAL A 74 -16.00 3.36 3.17
CA VAL A 74 -16.44 4.17 2.03
C VAL A 74 -15.28 4.26 1.06
N VAL A 75 -15.49 3.82 -0.19
CA VAL A 75 -14.52 3.99 -1.26
C VAL A 75 -14.83 5.30 -1.98
N ASN A 76 -13.86 6.20 -2.01
CA ASN A 76 -14.03 7.53 -2.59
C ASN A 76 -13.39 7.63 -3.96
N THR A 77 -12.19 7.05 -4.14
CA THR A 77 -11.48 7.06 -5.43
C THR A 77 -10.83 5.73 -5.75
N VAL A 78 -10.77 5.44 -7.05
CA VAL A 78 -10.09 4.28 -7.63
C VAL A 78 -9.47 4.75 -8.94
N LYS A 79 -8.19 5.12 -8.90
CA LYS A 79 -7.56 5.85 -9.99
C LYS A 79 -6.37 5.10 -10.56
N ARG A 80 -6.31 4.96 -11.89
CA ARG A 80 -5.09 4.57 -12.60
C ARG A 80 -4.09 5.69 -12.56
N GLU A 81 -2.86 5.33 -12.22
CA GLU A 81 -1.73 6.24 -12.16
C GLU A 81 -0.76 5.93 -13.30
N THR A 82 -0.06 6.95 -13.80
CA THR A 82 0.88 6.82 -14.93
C THR A 82 2.01 5.81 -14.68
N GLY A 83 2.30 5.51 -13.40
CA GLY A 83 3.31 4.52 -13.00
C GLY A 83 2.88 3.05 -13.14
N GLY A 84 1.70 2.75 -13.72
CA GLY A 84 1.26 1.37 -13.98
C GLY A 84 0.57 0.69 -12.80
N PHE A 85 0.00 1.47 -11.89
CA PHE A 85 -0.73 1.00 -10.72
C PHE A 85 -2.09 1.69 -10.59
N VAL A 86 -2.99 1.06 -9.84
CA VAL A 86 -4.26 1.65 -9.42
C VAL A 86 -4.17 1.95 -7.93
N THR A 87 -4.56 3.15 -7.54
CA THR A 87 -4.70 3.54 -6.12
C THR A 87 -6.18 3.59 -5.76
N VAL A 88 -6.57 2.79 -4.77
CA VAL A 88 -7.87 2.90 -4.11
C VAL A 88 -7.70 3.76 -2.87
N LYS A 89 -8.56 4.76 -2.68
CA LYS A 89 -8.62 5.55 -1.44
C LYS A 89 -10.04 5.64 -0.93
N GLY A 90 -10.15 5.81 0.39
CA GLY A 90 -11.39 6.25 0.99
C GLY A 90 -11.31 6.34 2.50
N GLN A 91 -12.41 6.08 3.18
CA GLN A 91 -12.54 6.22 4.63
C GLN A 91 -12.95 4.90 5.28
N VAL A 92 -12.38 4.60 6.44
CA VAL A 92 -12.85 3.52 7.32
C VAL A 92 -13.41 4.14 8.59
N LYS A 93 -14.59 3.70 9.03
CA LYS A 93 -15.24 4.13 10.27
C LYS A 93 -15.47 2.95 11.20
N ASN A 94 -15.10 3.12 12.47
CA ASN A 94 -15.39 2.15 13.51
C ASN A 94 -16.79 2.39 14.09
N GLY A 95 -17.81 1.66 13.63
CA GLY A 95 -19.15 1.69 14.23
C GLY A 95 -19.33 0.80 15.46
N SER A 96 -18.28 0.10 15.91
CA SER A 96 -18.36 -0.79 17.07
C SER A 96 -18.29 -0.02 18.38
N LYS A 97 -18.54 -0.72 19.50
CA LYS A 97 -18.44 -0.16 20.85
C LYS A 97 -17.03 -0.25 21.46
N GLN A 98 -16.06 -0.79 20.73
CA GLN A 98 -14.71 -1.07 21.23
C GLN A 98 -13.65 -0.41 20.33
N ILE A 99 -12.39 -0.39 20.75
CA ILE A 99 -11.29 0.00 19.87
C ILE A 99 -11.17 -1.06 18.76
N TRP A 100 -11.10 -0.62 17.51
CA TRP A 100 -11.02 -1.48 16.33
C TRP A 100 -9.66 -1.34 15.65
N THR A 101 -9.02 -2.46 15.32
CA THR A 101 -7.66 -2.51 14.75
C THR A 101 -7.59 -3.39 13.49
N ALA A 102 -8.54 -3.25 12.55
CA ALA A 102 -8.56 -4.00 11.29
C ALA A 102 -8.23 -5.51 11.40
N PRO A 103 -8.92 -6.25 12.29
CA PRO A 103 -8.51 -7.60 12.65
C PRO A 103 -8.56 -8.55 11.44
N GLY A 104 -7.40 -9.07 11.04
CA GLY A 104 -7.26 -10.03 9.93
C GLY A 104 -7.24 -9.40 8.53
N TRP A 105 -7.28 -8.08 8.41
CA TRP A 105 -7.28 -7.40 7.11
C TRP A 105 -5.95 -7.48 6.36
N GLN A 106 -4.85 -7.80 7.05
CA GLN A 106 -3.59 -8.12 6.39
C GLN A 106 -3.63 -9.42 5.59
N GLY A 107 -4.64 -10.28 5.81
CA GLY A 107 -4.71 -11.60 5.20
C GLY A 107 -3.87 -12.64 5.92
N THR A 108 -3.87 -13.85 5.36
CA THR A 108 -3.25 -15.04 5.98
C THR A 108 -2.06 -15.58 5.20
N GLU A 109 -1.69 -14.95 4.07
CA GLU A 109 -0.54 -15.41 3.29
C GLU A 109 0.75 -15.08 4.04
N GLN A 110 1.71 -16.01 3.99
CA GLN A 110 2.98 -15.90 4.71
C GLN A 110 3.70 -14.56 4.41
N GLU A 111 3.60 -14.12 3.16
CA GLU A 111 4.27 -12.92 2.64
C GLU A 111 3.57 -11.60 3.04
N VAL A 112 2.37 -11.65 3.65
CA VAL A 112 1.64 -10.44 4.10
C VAL A 112 1.36 -10.41 5.59
N VAL A 113 1.40 -11.55 6.28
CA VAL A 113 0.99 -11.65 7.69
C VAL A 113 1.76 -10.68 8.59
N GLY A 114 3.01 -10.33 8.23
CA GLY A 114 3.83 -9.33 8.92
C GLY A 114 3.40 -7.87 8.76
N ASN A 115 2.37 -7.57 7.97
CA ASN A 115 1.92 -6.19 7.73
C ASN A 115 1.04 -5.61 8.84
N GLY A 116 0.64 -6.42 9.83
CA GLY A 116 -0.14 -5.98 10.99
C GLY A 116 -1.53 -5.47 10.60
N ALA A 117 -2.19 -4.69 11.47
CA ALA A 117 -3.50 -4.10 11.17
C ALA A 117 -3.40 -3.17 9.95
N SER A 118 -3.73 -3.65 8.75
CA SER A 118 -3.47 -2.95 7.49
C SER A 118 -4.37 -3.41 6.37
N MET A 119 -4.38 -2.68 5.26
CA MET A 119 -5.10 -3.06 4.04
C MET A 119 -4.38 -4.15 3.22
N ALA A 120 -3.33 -4.79 3.73
CA ALA A 120 -2.42 -5.61 2.93
C ALA A 120 -3.07 -6.84 2.27
N GLY A 121 -4.13 -7.39 2.87
CA GLY A 121 -4.87 -8.53 2.34
C GLY A 121 -5.98 -8.14 1.37
N ALA A 122 -6.16 -6.85 1.08
CA ALA A 122 -7.14 -6.40 0.10
C ALA A 122 -6.75 -6.86 -1.33
N SER A 123 -7.74 -6.97 -2.20
CA SER A 123 -7.50 -7.32 -3.62
C SER A 123 -8.52 -6.68 -4.54
N LEU A 124 -8.12 -6.52 -5.80
CA LEU A 124 -9.02 -6.22 -6.92
C LEU A 124 -9.20 -7.48 -7.75
N VAL A 125 -10.43 -7.80 -8.14
CA VAL A 125 -10.72 -8.93 -9.03
C VAL A 125 -11.35 -8.40 -10.32
N ASP A 126 -10.64 -8.60 -11.42
CA ASP A 126 -11.16 -8.41 -12.76
C ASP A 126 -11.84 -9.70 -13.21
N GLN A 127 -13.16 -9.71 -13.15
CA GLN A 127 -13.98 -10.87 -13.53
C GLN A 127 -13.84 -11.20 -15.01
N THR A 128 -13.75 -10.18 -15.87
CA THR A 128 -13.63 -10.35 -17.32
C THR A 128 -12.26 -10.90 -17.69
N GLY A 129 -11.20 -10.31 -17.15
CA GLY A 129 -9.82 -10.73 -17.32
C GLY A 129 -9.45 -11.99 -16.53
N LYS A 130 -10.34 -12.46 -15.64
CA LYS A 130 -10.16 -13.62 -14.74
C LYS A 130 -8.87 -13.52 -13.91
N LYS A 131 -8.57 -12.31 -13.44
CA LYS A 131 -7.35 -12.00 -12.69
C LYS A 131 -7.67 -11.36 -11.35
N ARG A 132 -6.93 -11.78 -10.33
CA ARG A 132 -6.87 -11.12 -9.03
C ARG A 132 -5.56 -10.35 -8.92
N TYR A 133 -5.65 -9.09 -8.49
CA TYR A 133 -4.54 -8.19 -8.25
C TYR A 133 -4.43 -7.98 -6.73
N LEU A 134 -3.25 -8.24 -6.18
CA LEU A 134 -2.95 -8.08 -4.76
C LEU A 134 -2.31 -6.72 -4.51
N VAL A 135 -2.37 -6.25 -3.26
CA VAL A 135 -1.71 -5.00 -2.86
C VAL A 135 -0.20 -5.09 -3.13
N LEU A 136 0.34 -4.03 -3.74
CA LEU A 136 1.77 -3.87 -4.02
C LEU A 136 2.59 -3.81 -2.73
N ARG A 137 3.87 -4.17 -2.82
CA ARG A 137 4.79 -4.20 -1.68
C ARG A 137 6.12 -3.59 -2.07
N ASP A 138 6.82 -3.06 -1.07
CA ASP A 138 8.20 -2.65 -1.21
C ASP A 138 9.15 -3.86 -1.18
N THR A 139 10.45 -3.60 -1.32
CA THR A 139 11.50 -4.64 -1.30
C THR A 139 11.63 -5.36 0.04
N ASP A 140 11.10 -4.78 1.11
CA ASP A 140 11.10 -5.35 2.45
C ASP A 140 9.80 -6.11 2.77
N GLY A 141 8.89 -6.24 1.79
CA GLY A 141 7.61 -6.92 1.94
C GLY A 141 6.52 -6.10 2.65
N ARG A 142 6.75 -4.80 2.89
CA ARG A 142 5.75 -3.91 3.48
C ARG A 142 4.75 -3.51 2.41
N CYS A 143 3.45 -3.56 2.73
CA CYS A 143 2.41 -3.15 1.80
C CYS A 143 2.54 -1.66 1.45
N LEU A 144 2.23 -1.32 0.21
CA LEU A 144 1.96 0.05 -0.21
C LEU A 144 0.50 0.39 0.09
N CYS A 145 0.19 0.43 1.39
CA CYS A 145 -1.16 0.59 1.89
C CYS A 145 -1.18 1.18 3.30
N THR A 146 -2.35 1.65 3.74
CA THR A 146 -2.54 2.15 5.10
C THR A 146 -2.41 1.03 6.13
N LYS A 147 -1.64 1.32 7.19
CA LYS A 147 -1.65 0.61 8.47
C LYS A 147 -2.47 1.40 9.49
N PHE A 148 -3.17 0.72 10.37
CA PHE A 148 -4.06 1.29 11.37
C PHE A 148 -3.46 1.11 12.77
N GLU A 149 -3.42 2.18 13.55
CA GLU A 149 -2.95 2.15 14.94
C GLU A 149 -4.08 1.84 15.96
N GLY A 150 -5.31 1.74 15.45
CA GLY A 150 -6.53 1.54 16.23
C GLY A 150 -7.46 2.74 16.15
N LEU A 151 -8.76 2.47 16.01
CA LEU A 151 -9.80 3.48 15.95
C LEU A 151 -10.70 3.36 17.16
N THR A 152 -10.91 4.45 17.89
CA THR A 152 -11.91 4.50 18.96
C THR A 152 -13.34 4.38 18.40
N PRO A 153 -14.34 3.99 19.21
CA PRO A 153 -15.74 3.97 18.79
C PRO A 153 -16.17 5.28 18.11
N GLY A 154 -16.82 5.16 16.96
CA GLY A 154 -17.32 6.28 16.15
C GLY A 154 -16.27 7.01 15.30
N ALA A 155 -14.97 6.80 15.55
CA ALA A 155 -13.90 7.45 14.80
C ALA A 155 -13.79 6.90 13.37
N GLY A 156 -13.30 7.76 12.48
CA GLY A 156 -12.93 7.37 11.12
C GLY A 156 -11.51 7.80 10.77
N THR A 157 -10.91 7.13 9.80
CA THR A 157 -9.59 7.45 9.25
C THR A 157 -9.56 7.21 7.75
N PRO A 158 -8.82 8.02 6.98
CA PRO A 158 -8.57 7.72 5.58
C PRO A 158 -7.75 6.43 5.45
N PHE A 159 -7.93 5.75 4.33
CA PHE A 159 -7.08 4.65 3.90
C PHE A 159 -6.69 4.81 2.42
N PHE A 160 -5.57 4.18 2.06
CA PHE A 160 -5.22 3.89 0.68
C PHE A 160 -4.70 2.47 0.54
N ALA A 161 -4.77 1.94 -0.68
CA ALA A 161 -4.09 0.71 -1.10
C ALA A 161 -3.74 0.78 -2.59
N GLN A 162 -2.50 0.42 -2.93
CA GLN A 162 -2.02 0.40 -4.32
C GLN A 162 -1.96 -1.03 -4.87
N PHE A 163 -2.40 -1.19 -6.11
CA PHE A 163 -2.47 -2.47 -6.81
C PHE A 163 -1.76 -2.35 -8.17
N PRO A 164 -1.22 -3.44 -8.74
CA PRO A 164 -0.87 -3.46 -10.15
C PRO A 164 -2.09 -3.04 -11.00
N SER A 165 -1.89 -2.22 -12.02
CA SER A 165 -3.01 -1.79 -12.85
C SER A 165 -3.57 -2.97 -13.66
N PRO A 166 -4.90 -3.21 -13.63
CA PRO A 166 -5.55 -4.03 -14.63
C PRO A 166 -5.36 -3.45 -16.04
N PRO A 167 -5.62 -4.22 -17.11
CA PRO A 167 -5.65 -3.73 -18.48
C PRO A 167 -6.51 -2.47 -18.64
N GLN A 168 -6.19 -1.64 -19.64
CA GLN A 168 -6.92 -0.40 -19.93
C GLN A 168 -8.40 -0.66 -20.28
N SER A 169 -8.72 -1.84 -20.81
CA SER A 169 -10.09 -2.26 -21.09
C SER A 169 -10.93 -2.58 -19.83
N THR A 170 -10.30 -2.77 -18.67
CA THR A 170 -10.98 -3.17 -17.43
C THR A 170 -11.47 -1.94 -16.68
N THR A 171 -12.69 -1.46 -16.92
CA THR A 171 -13.20 -0.23 -16.27
C THR A 171 -13.82 -0.46 -14.90
N GLU A 172 -13.98 -1.72 -14.48
CA GLU A 172 -14.67 -2.11 -13.26
C GLU A 172 -14.02 -3.36 -12.68
N VAL A 173 -13.92 -3.42 -11.35
CA VAL A 173 -13.32 -4.53 -10.61
C VAL A 173 -14.08 -4.74 -9.30
N ASP A 174 -14.05 -5.96 -8.79
CA ASP A 174 -14.52 -6.26 -7.45
C ASP A 174 -13.42 -5.94 -6.43
N PHE A 175 -13.71 -5.06 -5.49
CA PHE A 175 -12.88 -4.78 -4.34
C PHE A 175 -13.20 -5.72 -3.19
N GLN A 176 -12.17 -6.42 -2.71
CA GLN A 176 -12.28 -7.36 -1.61
C GLN A 176 -11.36 -6.93 -0.48
N ILE A 177 -11.93 -6.81 0.70
CA ILE A 177 -11.17 -6.65 1.95
C ILE A 177 -11.46 -7.91 2.78
N PRO A 178 -10.45 -8.56 3.40
CA PRO A 178 -10.70 -9.73 4.22
C PRO A 178 -11.77 -9.44 5.28
N THR A 179 -12.66 -10.41 5.51
CA THR A 179 -13.79 -10.33 6.46
C THR A 179 -14.90 -9.33 6.14
N MET A 180 -14.79 -8.57 5.04
CA MET A 180 -15.82 -7.65 4.55
C MET A 180 -16.57 -8.24 3.35
N PRO A 181 -17.81 -7.81 3.10
CA PRO A 181 -18.47 -8.04 1.82
C PRO A 181 -17.66 -7.49 0.64
N THR A 182 -17.86 -8.08 -0.53
CA THR A 182 -17.28 -7.56 -1.78
C THR A 182 -18.09 -6.38 -2.29
N ALA A 183 -17.43 -5.39 -2.88
CA ALA A 183 -18.10 -4.30 -3.60
C ALA A 183 -17.48 -4.10 -4.97
N THR A 184 -18.33 -3.91 -5.98
CA THR A 184 -17.89 -3.61 -7.33
C THR A 184 -17.65 -2.10 -7.47
N ILE A 185 -16.46 -1.73 -7.96
CA ILE A 185 -15.99 -0.34 -8.04
C ILE A 185 -15.49 -0.02 -9.44
N LYS A 186 -15.74 1.21 -9.90
CA LYS A 186 -15.27 1.70 -11.20
C LYS A 186 -13.87 2.30 -11.08
N ILE A 187 -13.01 1.98 -12.03
CA ILE A 187 -11.67 2.55 -12.13
C ILE A 187 -11.75 3.78 -13.05
N SER A 188 -11.24 4.92 -12.58
CA SER A 188 -11.04 6.12 -13.38
C SER A 188 -9.58 6.25 -13.82
N GLY A 189 -9.34 7.03 -14.87
CA GLY A 189 -8.02 7.20 -15.47
C GLY A 189 -7.71 6.15 -16.53
#